data_AF-F0GGW9-F1
#
_entry.id   AF-F0GGW9-F1
#
_cell.length_a   1.000
_cell.length_b   1.000
_cell.length_c   1.000
_cell.angle_alpha   90.00
_cell.angle_beta   90.00
_cell.angle_gamma   90.00
#
_symmetry.space_group_name_H-M   'P 1'
#
loop_
_entity.id
_entity.type
_entity.pdbx_description
1 polymer ?
#
loop_
_entity_poly.entity_id
_entity_poly.type
_entity_poly.pdbx_seq_one_letter_code
_entity_poly.pdbx_strand_id
1 'polypeptide(L)' 'MTESTIAFIGFGEAGGLLGGAPAARRLRVTMYDRQLDDAQLAPAMRAKAARANVAAKATPGDAIRDARWIVS' A
#
# COMPACT_ATOMS: atom_id res chain seq x y z
N MET A 1 5.90 10.29 19.59
CA MET A 1 5.73 8.88 19.16
C MET A 1 5.84 8.86 17.65
N THR A 2 6.83 8.20 17.07
CA THR A 2 6.91 8.04 15.60
C THR A 2 5.77 7.13 15.17
N GLU A 3 4.80 7.64 14.39
CA GLU A 3 3.78 6.79 13.77
C GLU A 3 4.47 5.67 13.00
N SER A 4 4.19 4.41 13.36
CA SER A 4 4.78 3.27 12.67
C SER A 4 4.20 3.17 11.26
N THR A 5 5.10 3.13 10.28
CA THR A 5 4.83 3.13 8.85
C THR A 5 5.14 1.76 8.25
N ILE A 6 4.21 1.21 7.48
CA ILE A 6 4.37 -0.08 6.80
C ILE A 6 4.25 0.15 5.29
N ALA A 7 5.13 -0.44 4.50
CA ALA A 7 5.03 -0.49 3.05
C ALA A 7 4.73 -1.92 2.58
N PHE A 8 3.78 -2.07 1.68
CA PHE A 8 3.51 -3.32 0.96
C PHE A 8 4.00 -3.21 -0.49
N ILE A 9 4.82 -4.15 -0.93
CA ILE A 9 5.25 -4.29 -2.32
C ILE A 9 4.57 -5.53 -2.90
N GLY A 10 3.71 -5.36 -3.90
CA GLY A 10 2.83 -6.43 -4.40
C GLY A 10 1.50 -6.47 -3.64
N PHE A 11 0.61 -5.52 -3.94
CA PHE A 11 -0.69 -5.34 -3.27
C PHE A 11 -1.81 -6.23 -3.87
N GLY A 12 -1.44 -7.41 -4.38
CA GLY A 12 -2.33 -8.46 -4.88
C GLY A 12 -3.35 -8.93 -3.84
N GLU A 13 -3.89 -10.15 -3.95
CA GLU A 13 -4.99 -10.58 -3.04
C GLU A 13 -4.67 -10.42 -1.55
N ALA A 14 -3.46 -10.82 -1.14
CA ALA A 14 -2.98 -10.70 0.24
C ALA A 14 -2.84 -9.25 0.72
N GLY A 15 -2.41 -8.32 -0.16
CA GLY A 15 -2.24 -6.91 0.20
C GLY A 15 -3.56 -6.25 0.59
N GLY A 16 -4.66 -6.61 -0.07
CA GLY A 16 -6.00 -6.12 0.27
C GLY A 16 -6.49 -6.58 1.65
N LEU A 17 -6.17 -7.83 2.02
CA LEU A 17 -6.56 -8.43 3.31
C LEU A 17 -5.68 -7.93 4.46
N LEU A 18 -4.36 -7.85 4.24
CA LEU A 18 -3.38 -7.50 5.26
C LEU A 18 -3.18 -5.99 5.41
N GLY A 19 -3.42 -5.19 4.37
CA GLY A 19 -3.31 -3.73 4.42
C GLY A 19 -4.41 -3.05 5.23
N GLY A 20 -5.60 -3.65 5.29
CA GLY A 20 -6.76 -3.07 5.99
C GLY A 20 -6.67 -3.13 7.53
N ALA A 21 -6.06 -4.17 8.09
CA ALA A 21 -6.02 -4.36 9.55
C ALA A 21 -5.04 -3.39 10.28
N PRO A 22 -3.84 -3.08 9.75
CA PRO A 22 -2.96 -2.05 10.31
C PRO A 22 -3.52 -0.64 10.16
N ALA A 23 -4.16 -0.33 9.01
CA ALA A 23 -4.78 0.97 8.79
C ALA A 23 -5.91 1.27 9.81
N ALA A 24 -6.67 0.25 10.21
CA ALA A 24 -7.68 0.35 11.27
C ALA A 24 -7.09 0.68 12.66
N ARG A 25 -5.78 0.50 12.88
CA ARG A 25 -5.07 0.80 14.13
C ARG A 25 -4.28 2.13 14.09
N ARG A 26 -4.60 3.03 13.15
CA ARG A 26 -3.89 4.30 12.89
C ARG A 26 -2.42 4.12 12.48
N LEU A 27 -2.08 2.97 11.89
CA LEU A 27 -0.77 2.80 11.27
C LEU A 27 -0.82 3.34 9.84
N ARG A 28 0.22 4.08 9.44
CA ARG A 28 0.29 4.64 8.10
C ARG A 28 0.77 3.54 7.15
N VAL A 29 -0.10 3.08 6.25
CA VAL A 29 0.21 2.04 5.28
C VAL A 29 0.34 2.65 3.91
N THR A 30 1.46 2.36 3.25
CA THR A 30 1.68 2.68 1.84
C THR A 30 1.81 1.38 1.05
N MET A 31 1.56 1.45 -0.25
CA MET A 31 1.79 0.30 -1.12
C MET A 31 2.27 0.72 -2.51
N TYR A 32 2.90 -0.24 -3.18
CA TYR A 32 3.10 -0.21 -4.62
C TYR A 32 2.77 -1.61 -5.20
N ASP A 33 2.22 -1.62 -6.40
CA ASP A 33 2.00 -2.82 -7.20
C ASP A 33 2.25 -2.46 -8.66
N ARG A 34 2.84 -3.38 -9.43
CA ARG A 34 3.13 -3.17 -10.87
C ARG A 34 1.87 -2.87 -11.70
N GLN A 35 0.69 -3.29 -11.23
CA GLN A 35 -0.58 -2.94 -11.88
C GLN A 35 -0.88 -1.43 -11.85
N LEU A 36 -0.20 -0.64 -11.00
CA LEU A 36 -0.31 0.82 -11.01
C LEU A 36 0.34 1.47 -12.23
N ASP A 37 1.24 0.74 -12.92
CA ASP A 37 1.92 1.22 -14.12
C ASP A 37 1.14 0.88 -15.40
N ASP A 38 0.13 0.02 -15.30
CA ASP A 38 -0.77 -0.33 -16.39
C ASP A 38 -1.99 0.61 -16.39
N ALA A 39 -2.19 1.35 -17.48
CA ALA A 39 -3.25 2.36 -17.57
C ALA A 39 -4.67 1.77 -17.42
N GLN A 40 -4.88 0.50 -17.79
CA GLN A 40 -6.18 -0.18 -17.69
C GLN A 40 -6.40 -0.73 -16.27
N LEU A 41 -5.35 -1.22 -15.61
CA LEU A 41 -5.46 -1.84 -14.28
C LEU A 41 -5.31 -0.85 -13.12
N ALA A 42 -4.57 0.25 -13.32
CA ALA A 42 -4.27 1.22 -12.27
C ALA A 42 -5.52 1.77 -11.55
N PRO A 43 -6.64 2.11 -12.23
CA PRO A 43 -7.85 2.56 -11.53
C PRO A 43 -8.38 1.54 -10.53
N ALA A 44 -8.41 0.25 -10.91
CA ALA A 44 -8.90 -0.82 -10.05
C ALA A 44 -7.98 -1.05 -8.85
N MET A 45 -6.65 -1.01 -9.06
CA MET A 45 -5.68 -1.17 -7.98
C MET A 45 -5.74 0.00 -6.97
N ARG A 46 -5.90 1.24 -7.46
CA ARG A 46 -6.09 2.42 -6.59
C ARG A 46 -7.38 2.34 -5.79
N ALA A 47 -8.48 1.91 -6.43
CA ALA A 47 -9.76 1.71 -5.74
C ALA A 47 -9.64 0.64 -4.64
N LYS A 48 -8.91 -0.44 -4.90
CA LYS A 48 -8.63 -1.48 -3.90
C LYS A 48 -7.81 -0.95 -2.71
N ALA A 49 -6.76 -0.17 -2.97
CA ALA A 49 -5.96 0.47 -1.93
C ALA A 49 -6.81 1.41 -1.05
N ALA A 50 -7.64 2.25 -1.70
CA ALA A 50 -8.50 3.20 -1.02
C ALA A 50 -9.52 2.51 -0.10
N ARG A 51 -10.14 1.40 -0.55
CA ARG A 51 -11.06 0.59 0.28
C ARG A 51 -10.39 0.04 1.54
N ALA A 52 -9.07 -0.18 1.49
CA ALA A 52 -8.27 -0.65 2.63
C ALA A 52 -7.64 0.49 3.44
N ASN A 53 -7.93 1.76 3.13
CA ASN A 53 -7.25 2.94 3.71
C ASN A 53 -5.71 2.91 3.54
N VAL A 54 -5.23 2.35 2.43
CA VAL A 54 -3.81 2.26 2.08
C VAL A 54 -3.46 3.28 1.00
N ALA A 55 -2.34 3.98 1.16
CA ALA A 55 -1.87 4.96 0.19
C ALA A 55 -1.04 4.30 -0.92
N ALA A 56 -1.63 4.19 -2.12
CA ALA A 56 -0.92 3.72 -3.32
C ALA A 56 0.09 4.77 -3.83
N LYS A 57 1.35 4.37 -4.01
CA LYS A 57 2.46 5.20 -4.47
C LYS A 57 2.82 4.90 -5.92
N ALA A 58 3.42 5.88 -6.60
CA ALA A 58 3.74 5.77 -8.02
C ALA A 58 4.95 4.86 -8.30
N THR A 59 5.84 4.70 -7.33
CA THR A 59 7.04 3.86 -7.46
C THR A 59 7.26 3.03 -6.19
N PRO A 60 8.02 1.92 -6.26
CA PRO A 60 8.46 1.20 -5.06
C PRO A 60 9.22 2.12 -4.09
N GLY A 61 10.06 3.01 -4.61
CA GLY A 61 10.85 3.94 -3.81
C GLY A 61 9.99 4.92 -3.00
N ASP A 62 8.89 5.40 -3.57
CA ASP A 62 7.93 6.25 -2.87
C ASP A 62 7.12 5.50 -1.80
N ALA A 63 6.91 4.19 -1.98
CA ALA A 63 6.26 3.35 -0.98
C ALA A 63 7.17 3.13 0.24
N ILE A 64 8.44 2.83 0.02
CA ILE A 64 9.34 2.47 1.13
C ILE A 64 10.01 3.66 1.82
N ARG A 65 9.93 4.89 1.27
CA ARG A 65 10.70 6.08 1.71
C ARG A 65 10.71 6.29 3.23
N ASP A 66 9.54 6.22 3.84
CA ASP A 66 9.39 6.45 5.28
C ASP A 66 9.07 5.14 6.03
N ALA A 67 9.10 3.99 5.36
CA ALA A 67 8.60 2.74 5.91
C ALA A 67 9.58 2.18 6.95
N ARG A 68 9.07 1.92 8.15
CA ARG A 68 9.83 1.18 9.18
C ARG A 68 9.82 -0.31 8.92
N TRP A 69 8.76 -0.80 8.28
CA TRP A 69 8.57 -2.21 7.94
C TRP A 69 8.16 -2.33 6.47
N ILE A 70 8.73 -3.31 5.79
CA ILE A 70 8.40 -3.64 4.40
C ILE A 70 7.88 -5.08 4.37
N VAL A 71 6.75 -5.27 3.70
CA VAL A 71 6.15 -6.57 3.39
C VAL A 71 6.19 -6.70 1.87
N SER A 72 6.75 -7.79 1.35
CA SER A 72 6.89 -8.05 -0.09
C SER A 72 6.50 -9.47 -0.46
#